data_AF-A0A537JC96-F1
#
_entry.id   AF-A0A537JC96-F1
#
_cell.length_a   1.000
_cell.length_b   1.000
_cell.length_c   1.000
_cell.angle_alpha   90.00
_cell.angle_beta   90.00
_cell.angle_gamma   90.00
#
_symmetry.space_group_name_H-M   'P 1'
#
loop_
_entity.id
_entity.type
_entity.pdbx_description
1 polymer ?
#
loop_
_entity_poly.entity_id
_entity_poly.type
_entity_poly.pdbx_seq_one_letter_code
_entity_poly.pdbx_strand_id
1 'polypeptide(L)'
;MEAKGTRRVQYSRSSPAEDLTAPGTVSSMKVFATTLTVPTRERTEICNLTDQLAALPALQQIAHGYVLLHSLHTTTGLCLNEFQEALLHDITTLLRRLIPSEQAYRHNDPAVSDDTRGNATGHLSAILLGQTLQIPVEHGRLMLGTWQSVLFCEFDGPQTRHVYVQVMGV
;
A
#
# COMPACT_ATOMS: atom_id res chain seq x y z
N MET A 1 10.85 -32.53 30.16
CA MET A 1 11.06 -31.32 29.32
C MET A 1 9.69 -30.83 28.88
N GLU A 2 9.43 -29.55 29.13
CA GLU A 2 8.11 -28.92 29.22
C GLU A 2 7.29 -28.92 27.92
N ALA A 3 5.97 -29.09 28.08
CA ALA A 3 4.98 -28.95 27.03
C ALA A 3 4.93 -27.50 26.52
N LYS A 4 5.09 -27.29 25.21
CA LYS A 4 4.89 -26.00 24.56
C LYS A 4 3.43 -25.57 24.71
N GLY A 5 3.16 -24.67 25.65
CA GLY A 5 1.85 -24.06 25.86
C GLY A 5 1.37 -23.33 24.61
N THR A 6 0.19 -23.71 24.12
CA THR A 6 -0.49 -23.04 23.02
C THR A 6 -0.84 -21.61 23.46
N ARG A 7 -0.17 -20.59 22.90
CA ARG A 7 -0.55 -19.19 23.13
C ARG A 7 -1.94 -18.97 22.53
N ARG A 8 -2.93 -18.84 23.40
CA ARG A 8 -4.31 -18.53 23.02
C ARG A 8 -4.34 -17.09 22.52
N VAL A 9 -4.75 -16.88 21.27
CA VAL A 9 -5.06 -15.54 20.75
C VAL A 9 -6.14 -14.95 21.67
N GLN A 10 -5.78 -13.92 22.44
CA GLN A 10 -6.74 -13.21 23.26
C GLN A 10 -7.45 -12.19 22.37
N TYR A 11 -8.72 -12.44 22.09
CA TYR A 11 -9.59 -11.37 21.62
C TYR A 11 -9.85 -10.47 22.83
N SER A 12 -9.34 -9.23 22.82
CA SER A 12 -9.93 -8.22 23.68
C SER A 12 -11.39 -8.11 23.25
N ARG A 13 -12.33 -8.42 24.15
CA ARG A 13 -13.73 -8.09 23.90
C ARG A 13 -13.73 -6.58 23.59
N SER A 14 -13.98 -6.22 22.34
CA SER A 14 -14.35 -4.85 22.02
C SER A 14 -15.49 -4.49 22.97
N SER A 15 -15.56 -3.23 23.38
CA SER A 15 -16.78 -2.67 23.96
C SER A 15 -17.99 -3.20 23.19
N PRO A 16 -19.13 -3.48 23.88
CA PRO A 16 -20.31 -4.01 23.20
C PRO A 16 -20.51 -3.19 21.93
N ALA A 17 -20.58 -3.87 20.79
CA ALA A 17 -20.89 -3.21 19.52
C ALA A 17 -22.05 -2.27 19.83
N GLU A 18 -21.86 -0.97 19.60
CA GLU A 18 -22.97 -0.04 19.73
C GLU A 18 -24.12 -0.66 18.94
N ASP A 19 -25.25 -0.83 19.61
CA ASP A 19 -26.41 -1.44 19.01
C ASP A 19 -26.84 -0.56 17.83
N LEU A 20 -26.40 -0.94 16.63
CA LEU A 20 -26.71 -0.26 15.37
C LEU A 20 -28.23 -0.32 15.05
N THR A 21 -29.03 -0.97 15.91
CA THR A 21 -30.49 -1.05 15.81
C THR A 21 -31.24 -0.13 16.79
N ALA A 22 -30.53 0.63 17.64
CA ALA A 22 -31.15 1.66 18.46
C ALA A 22 -31.81 2.73 17.55
N PRO A 23 -33.08 3.11 17.77
CA PRO A 23 -33.73 4.15 16.96
C PRO A 23 -33.13 5.52 17.30
N GLY A 24 -32.11 5.93 16.53
CA GLY A 24 -31.43 7.20 16.72
C GLY A 24 -30.21 7.33 15.79
N THR A 25 -30.42 7.98 14.64
CA THR A 25 -29.40 8.29 13.61
C THR A 25 -28.89 7.08 12.83
N VAL A 26 -29.44 6.85 11.64
CA VAL A 26 -28.81 5.98 10.65
C VAL A 26 -27.51 6.67 10.24
N SER A 27 -26.36 6.11 10.62
CA SER A 27 -25.08 6.62 10.13
C SER A 27 -24.99 6.32 8.64
N SER A 28 -25.06 7.36 7.80
CA SER A 28 -25.00 7.21 6.35
C SER A 28 -23.58 6.89 5.92
N MET A 29 -23.43 5.89 5.03
CA MET A 29 -22.15 5.61 4.37
C MET A 29 -21.63 6.85 3.65
N LYS A 30 -20.39 7.23 3.94
CA LYS A 30 -19.65 8.32 3.30
C LYS A 30 -18.57 7.73 2.41
N VAL A 31 -18.35 8.35 1.26
CA VAL A 31 -17.29 7.97 0.32
C VAL A 31 -16.58 9.24 -0.12
N PHE A 32 -15.26 9.26 0.06
CA PHE A 32 -14.38 10.32 -0.40
C PHE A 32 -13.34 9.73 -1.35
N ALA A 33 -12.92 10.50 -2.33
CA ALA A 33 -11.86 10.10 -3.24
C ALA A 33 -10.91 11.27 -3.50
N THR A 34 -9.62 10.95 -3.62
CA THR A 34 -8.58 11.89 -4.01
C THR A 34 -7.46 11.14 -4.73
N THR A 35 -6.51 11.86 -5.28
CA THR A 35 -5.31 11.30 -5.89
C THR A 35 -4.08 11.92 -5.23
N LEU A 36 -3.20 11.07 -4.68
CA LEU A 36 -1.89 11.52 -4.22
C LEU A 36 -0.93 11.57 -5.40
N THR A 37 -0.18 12.67 -5.48
CA THR A 37 0.91 12.84 -6.46
C THR A 37 2.23 12.53 -5.79
N VAL A 38 2.99 11.59 -6.36
CA VAL A 38 4.25 11.08 -5.80
C VAL A 38 5.39 11.36 -6.79
N PRO A 39 6.16 12.44 -6.60
CA PRO A 39 7.34 12.69 -7.42
C PRO A 39 8.49 11.76 -7.01
N THR A 40 9.05 11.03 -7.97
CA THR A 40 10.21 10.15 -7.78
C THR A 40 11.43 10.71 -8.51
N ARG A 41 12.61 10.41 -7.99
CA ARG A 41 13.92 10.94 -8.42
C ARG A 41 14.85 9.87 -8.94
N GLU A 42 14.63 8.62 -8.55
CA GLU A 42 15.45 7.49 -8.98
C GLU A 42 14.64 6.50 -9.81
N ARG A 43 15.34 5.62 -10.55
CA ARG A 43 14.68 4.56 -11.31
C ARG A 43 13.96 3.56 -10.41
N THR A 44 14.56 3.23 -9.27
CA THR A 44 13.95 2.44 -8.20
C THR A 44 13.98 3.25 -6.93
N GLU A 45 12.82 3.55 -6.37
CA GLU A 45 12.69 4.38 -5.17
C GLU A 45 11.52 3.86 -4.32
N ILE A 46 11.68 3.84 -3.00
CA ILE A 46 10.60 3.52 -2.07
C ILE A 46 10.25 4.77 -1.28
N CYS A 47 9.05 5.28 -1.50
CA CYS A 47 8.53 6.48 -0.83
C CYS A 47 7.58 6.08 0.30
N ASN A 48 7.69 6.75 1.45
CA ASN A 48 6.74 6.59 2.54
C ASN A 48 5.54 7.54 2.34
N LEU A 49 4.33 6.98 2.27
CA LEU A 49 3.07 7.71 2.12
C LEU A 49 2.28 7.85 3.43
N THR A 50 2.80 7.33 4.55
CA THR A 50 2.06 7.19 5.81
C THR A 50 1.52 8.52 6.32
N ASP A 51 2.37 9.55 6.39
CA ASP A 51 1.99 10.86 6.92
C ASP A 51 1.00 11.59 6.00
N GLN A 52 1.20 11.48 4.68
CA GLN A 52 0.31 12.07 3.68
C GLN A 52 -1.09 11.46 3.75
N LEU A 53 -1.18 10.15 3.98
CA LEU A 53 -2.45 9.45 4.15
C LEU A 53 -3.09 9.78 5.50
N ALA A 54 -2.32 9.79 6.59
CA ALA A 54 -2.81 10.14 7.92
C ALA A 54 -3.35 11.59 7.99
N ALA A 55 -2.80 12.48 7.15
CA ALA A 55 -3.25 13.86 7.04
C ALA A 55 -4.51 14.07 6.19
N LEU A 56 -5.08 13.01 5.58
CA LEU A 56 -6.28 13.15 4.75
C LEU A 56 -7.48 13.62 5.58
N PRO A 57 -8.10 14.79 5.25
CA PRO A 57 -9.26 15.29 5.99
C PRO A 57 -10.47 14.34 5.97
N ALA A 58 -10.57 13.52 4.93
CA ALA A 58 -11.61 12.50 4.80
C ALA A 58 -11.61 11.48 5.94
N LEU A 59 -10.44 11.17 6.53
CA LEU A 59 -10.35 10.24 7.64
C LEU A 59 -11.15 10.71 8.85
N GLN A 60 -11.10 12.01 9.16
CA GLN A 60 -11.79 12.59 10.32
C GLN A 60 -13.33 12.50 10.23
N GLN A 61 -13.86 12.17 9.05
CA GLN A 61 -15.29 11.99 8.82
C GLN A 61 -15.75 10.54 8.96
N ILE A 62 -14.83 9.60 9.24
CA ILE A 62 -15.07 8.16 9.30
C ILE A 62 -14.75 7.62 10.69
N ALA A 63 -15.77 7.11 11.38
CA ALA A 63 -15.63 6.38 12.63
C ALA A 63 -15.17 4.94 12.37
N HIS A 64 -15.78 4.26 11.39
CA HIS A 64 -15.42 2.89 11.01
C HIS A 64 -15.46 2.72 9.49
N GLY A 65 -14.35 2.26 8.91
CA GLY A 65 -14.27 2.12 7.47
C GLY A 65 -12.93 1.62 6.96
N TYR A 66 -12.61 1.98 5.72
CA TYR A 66 -11.36 1.61 5.06
C TYR A 66 -10.85 2.76 4.19
N VAL A 67 -9.52 2.82 4.05
CA VAL A 67 -8.85 3.49 2.95
C VAL A 67 -8.39 2.44 1.95
N LEU A 68 -8.83 2.58 0.71
CA LEU A 68 -8.29 1.88 -0.45
C LEU A 68 -7.26 2.78 -1.12
N LEU A 69 -6.08 2.24 -1.40
CA LEU A 69 -5.07 2.84 -2.25
C LEU A 69 -4.92 1.99 -3.50
N HIS A 70 -4.82 2.62 -4.66
CA HIS A 70 -4.57 1.95 -5.93
C HIS A 70 -3.57 2.75 -6.75
N SER A 71 -2.43 2.15 -7.08
CA SER A 71 -1.50 2.79 -8.02
C SER A 71 -2.09 2.80 -9.41
N LEU A 72 -2.05 3.96 -10.08
CA LEU A 72 -2.50 4.12 -11.46
C LEU A 72 -1.41 3.76 -12.49
N HIS A 73 -0.39 3.00 -12.08
CA HIS A 73 0.81 2.72 -12.88
C HIS A 73 1.19 1.24 -12.83
N THR A 74 1.53 0.68 -13.99
CA THR A 74 1.85 -0.73 -14.20
C THR A 74 3.26 -1.14 -13.78
N THR A 75 4.12 -0.17 -13.46
CA THR A 75 5.53 -0.37 -13.05
C THR A 75 5.80 0.08 -11.62
N THR A 76 4.76 0.16 -10.80
CA THR A 76 4.86 0.59 -9.39
C THR A 76 4.09 -0.36 -8.50
N GLY A 77 4.52 -0.52 -7.24
CA GLY A 77 3.86 -1.35 -6.24
C GLY A 77 3.44 -0.56 -4.99
N LEU A 78 2.55 -1.16 -4.20
CA LEU A 78 2.17 -0.68 -2.87
C LEU A 78 2.37 -1.81 -1.85
N CYS A 79 2.99 -1.53 -0.70
CA CYS A 79 3.10 -2.51 0.37
C CYS A 79 3.04 -1.88 1.78
N LEU A 80 2.74 -2.70 2.79
CA LEU A 80 2.85 -2.34 4.21
C LEU A 80 4.10 -3.01 4.78
N ASN A 81 5.05 -2.21 5.26
CA ASN A 81 6.25 -2.72 5.92
C ASN A 81 6.93 -1.64 6.77
N GLU A 82 8.04 -1.95 7.41
CA GLU A 82 8.85 -0.98 8.14
C GLU A 82 9.60 -0.04 7.19
N PHE A 83 9.51 1.27 7.44
CA PHE A 83 10.29 2.28 6.70
C PHE A 83 11.67 2.46 7.34
N GLN A 84 12.57 1.54 7.05
CA GLN A 84 13.93 1.52 7.58
C GLN A 84 14.95 1.25 6.47
N GLU A 85 15.97 2.09 6.35
CA GLU A 85 16.91 2.14 5.21
C GLU A 85 17.52 0.78 4.82
N ALA A 86 18.01 0.00 5.79
CA ALA A 86 18.61 -1.30 5.52
C ALA A 86 17.55 -2.30 5.01
N LEU A 87 16.34 -2.29 5.55
CA LEU A 87 15.24 -3.12 5.04
C LEU A 87 14.81 -2.69 3.63
N LEU A 88 14.77 -1.38 3.34
CA LEU A 88 14.48 -0.90 1.98
C LEU A 88 15.55 -1.39 0.99
N HIS A 89 16.82 -1.39 1.40
CA HIS A 89 17.90 -1.97 0.63
C HIS A 89 17.72 -3.49 0.42
N ASP A 90 17.33 -4.22 1.46
CA ASP A 90 17.09 -5.67 1.37
C ASP A 90 15.91 -5.98 0.44
N ILE A 91 14.82 -5.22 0.49
CA ILE A 91 13.65 -5.36 -0.40
C ILE A 91 14.07 -5.15 -1.85
N THR A 92 14.78 -4.06 -2.15
CA THR A 92 15.24 -3.78 -3.52
C THR A 92 16.23 -4.82 -4.03
N THR A 93 17.12 -5.31 -3.16
CA THR A 93 18.06 -6.38 -3.49
C THR A 93 17.36 -7.71 -3.74
N LEU A 94 16.36 -8.05 -2.94
CA LEU A 94 15.53 -9.25 -3.14
C LEU A 94 14.84 -9.20 -4.51
N LEU A 95 14.19 -8.08 -4.85
CA LEU A 95 13.51 -7.93 -6.14
C LEU A 95 14.48 -8.05 -7.32
N ARG A 96 15.67 -7.45 -7.24
CA ARG A 96 16.71 -7.60 -8.28
C ARG A 96 17.19 -9.05 -8.44
N ARG A 97 17.26 -9.82 -7.35
CA ARG A 97 17.62 -11.24 -7.40
C ARG A 97 16.51 -12.10 -8.01
N LEU A 98 15.25 -11.77 -7.73
CA LEU A 98 14.09 -12.48 -8.29
C LEU A 98 13.85 -12.12 -9.76
N ILE A 99 14.20 -10.89 -10.15
CA ILE A 99 13.96 -10.32 -11.47
C ILE A 99 15.27 -9.72 -11.99
N PRO A 100 16.22 -10.55 -12.46
CA PRO A 100 17.53 -10.08 -12.90
C PRO A 100 17.39 -9.19 -14.14
N SER A 101 18.07 -8.04 -14.15
CA SER A 101 17.97 -7.05 -15.22
C SER A 101 18.63 -7.49 -16.53
N GLU A 102 19.61 -8.39 -16.44
CA GLU A 102 20.36 -8.96 -17.55
C GLU A 102 19.59 -10.03 -18.33
N GLN A 103 18.44 -10.48 -17.79
CA GLN A 103 17.59 -11.44 -18.50
C GLN A 103 16.97 -10.79 -19.73
N ALA A 104 16.97 -11.53 -20.84
CA ALA A 104 16.38 -11.09 -22.12
C ALA A 104 14.83 -11.15 -22.08
N TYR A 105 14.21 -10.22 -21.36
CA TYR A 105 12.75 -10.11 -21.34
C TYR A 105 12.24 -9.64 -22.70
N ARG A 106 11.25 -10.36 -23.25
CA ARG A 106 10.61 -10.02 -24.52
C ARG A 106 10.01 -8.61 -24.53
N HIS A 107 9.56 -8.09 -23.40
CA HIS A 107 9.02 -6.73 -23.32
C HIS A 107 10.09 -5.65 -23.56
N ASN A 108 11.36 -5.97 -23.32
CA ASN A 108 12.50 -5.09 -23.63
C ASN A 108 13.11 -5.38 -25.01
N ASP A 109 12.61 -6.37 -25.76
CA ASP A 109 13.15 -6.76 -27.05
C ASP A 109 12.46 -5.97 -28.20
N PRO A 110 13.18 -5.09 -28.91
CA PRO A 110 12.60 -4.26 -29.97
C PRO A 110 12.12 -5.07 -31.18
N ALA A 111 12.48 -6.35 -31.29
CA ALA A 111 11.96 -7.22 -32.36
C ALA A 111 10.51 -7.65 -32.12
N VAL A 112 10.03 -7.60 -30.87
CA VAL A 112 8.70 -8.10 -30.47
C VAL A 112 7.91 -7.18 -29.54
N SER A 113 8.48 -6.03 -29.16
CA SER A 113 7.89 -5.00 -28.30
C SER A 113 8.11 -3.63 -28.92
N ASP A 114 7.12 -2.76 -28.84
CA ASP A 114 7.22 -1.34 -29.19
C ASP A 114 7.64 -0.46 -27.99
N ASP A 115 7.74 -1.05 -26.79
CA ASP A 115 8.26 -0.36 -25.60
C ASP A 115 9.77 -0.12 -25.72
N THR A 116 10.17 1.14 -25.52
CA THR A 116 11.57 1.59 -25.61
C THR A 116 12.16 1.99 -24.26
N ARG A 117 11.37 1.89 -23.18
CA ARG A 117 11.78 2.29 -21.82
C ARG A 117 12.60 1.20 -21.12
N GLY A 118 12.51 -0.04 -21.61
CA GLY A 118 13.29 -1.15 -21.07
C GLY A 118 12.90 -1.49 -19.63
N ASN A 119 11.60 -1.46 -19.33
CA ASN A 119 11.03 -1.48 -17.98
C ASN A 119 10.34 -2.81 -17.62
N ALA A 120 10.63 -3.90 -18.33
CA ALA A 120 10.10 -5.23 -18.02
C ALA A 120 10.26 -5.59 -16.53
N THR A 121 11.40 -5.27 -15.94
CA THR A 121 11.67 -5.53 -14.52
C THR A 121 10.74 -4.76 -13.59
N GLY A 122 10.33 -3.56 -13.96
CA GLY A 122 9.39 -2.75 -13.18
C GLY A 122 7.98 -3.33 -13.21
N HIS A 123 7.53 -3.80 -14.37
CA HIS A 123 6.26 -4.52 -14.49
C HIS A 123 6.22 -5.79 -13.63
N LEU A 124 7.28 -6.60 -13.71
CA LEU A 124 7.37 -7.83 -12.92
C LEU A 124 7.44 -7.55 -11.41
N SER A 125 8.14 -6.49 -11.00
CA SER A 125 8.22 -6.06 -9.60
C SER A 125 6.85 -5.59 -9.09
N ALA A 126 6.10 -4.85 -9.90
CA ALA A 126 4.74 -4.42 -9.59
C ALA A 126 3.77 -5.60 -9.43
N ILE A 127 3.91 -6.65 -10.25
CA ILE A 127 3.12 -7.89 -10.11
C ILE A 127 3.41 -8.59 -8.78
N LEU A 128 4.67 -8.67 -8.36
CA LEU A 128 5.06 -9.34 -7.11
C LEU A 128 4.58 -8.60 -5.86
N LEU A 129 4.64 -7.26 -5.85
CA LEU A 129 4.16 -6.47 -4.71
C LEU A 129 2.64 -6.26 -4.71
N GLY A 130 2.04 -6.15 -5.89
CA GLY A 130 0.67 -5.71 -6.06
C GLY A 130 0.53 -4.19 -6.14
N GLN A 131 -0.61 -3.74 -6.65
CA GLN A 131 -0.88 -2.32 -6.95
C GLN A 131 -1.94 -1.71 -6.04
N THR A 132 -2.45 -2.47 -5.08
CA THR A 132 -3.59 -2.08 -4.25
C THR A 132 -3.32 -2.39 -2.79
N LEU A 133 -3.67 -1.47 -1.89
CA LEU A 133 -3.71 -1.70 -0.44
C LEU A 133 -5.07 -1.29 0.10
N GLN A 134 -5.55 -2.03 1.09
CA GLN A 134 -6.73 -1.66 1.87
C GLN A 134 -6.35 -1.63 3.35
N ILE A 135 -6.58 -0.50 4.02
CA ILE A 135 -6.19 -0.27 5.41
C ILE A 135 -7.46 0.09 6.20
N PRO A 136 -7.75 -0.59 7.32
CA PRO A 136 -8.90 -0.22 8.15
C PRO A 136 -8.74 1.19 8.74
N VAL A 137 -9.86 1.86 8.93
CA VAL A 137 -9.96 3.16 9.60
C VAL A 137 -10.81 3.01 10.83
N GLU A 138 -10.31 3.50 11.96
CA GLU A 138 -11.04 3.52 13.22
C GLU A 138 -10.85 4.88 13.91
N HIS A 139 -11.97 5.54 14.25
CA HIS A 139 -12.03 6.87 14.85
C HIS A 139 -11.13 7.89 14.13
N GLY A 140 -11.24 7.93 12.81
CA GLY A 140 -10.48 8.82 11.94
C GLY A 140 -8.97 8.56 11.87
N ARG A 141 -8.51 7.36 12.25
CA ARG A 141 -7.10 6.97 12.19
C ARG A 141 -6.91 5.71 11.36
N LEU A 142 -5.81 5.64 10.63
CA LEU A 142 -5.37 4.43 9.94
C LEU A 142 -4.95 3.37 10.98
N MET A 143 -5.49 2.17 10.85
CA MET A 143 -5.14 1.04 11.71
C MET A 143 -3.88 0.36 11.21
N LEU A 144 -2.74 0.88 11.65
CA LEU A 144 -1.40 0.36 11.35
C LEU A 144 -0.77 -0.20 12.64
N GLY A 145 -0.02 -1.30 12.52
CA GLY A 145 0.86 -1.78 13.58
C GLY A 145 2.01 -0.81 13.83
N THR A 146 2.68 -0.94 14.98
CA THR A 146 3.79 -0.04 15.41
C THR A 146 4.86 0.18 14.35
N TRP A 147 5.17 -0.86 13.58
CA TRP A 147 6.22 -0.85 12.56
C TRP A 147 5.67 -0.85 11.13
N GLN A 148 4.37 -0.67 10.93
CA GLN A 148 3.79 -0.62 9.58
C GLN A 148 3.77 0.82 9.07
N SER A 149 4.45 1.02 7.95
CA SER A 149 4.36 2.20 7.09
C SER A 149 3.72 1.83 5.76
N VAL A 150 3.01 2.77 5.15
CA VAL A 150 2.45 2.64 3.80
C VAL A 150 3.51 3.05 2.79
N LEU A 151 4.03 2.08 2.05
CA LEU A 151 5.14 2.28 1.12
C LEU A 151 4.63 2.26 -0.33
N PHE A 152 5.07 3.25 -1.10
CA PHE A 152 4.96 3.29 -2.55
C PHE A 152 6.30 2.93 -3.17
N CYS A 153 6.32 1.94 -4.06
CA CYS A 153 7.54 1.45 -4.68
C CYS A 153 7.52 1.79 -6.18
N GLU A 154 8.45 2.64 -6.60
CA GLU A 154 8.75 2.96 -8.00
C GLU A 154 9.79 1.98 -8.56
N PHE A 155 9.62 1.54 -9.80
CA PHE A 155 10.56 0.65 -10.48
C PHE A 155 10.92 1.08 -11.90
N ASP A 156 10.42 2.24 -12.34
CA ASP A 156 10.58 2.77 -13.69
C ASP A 156 10.55 4.33 -13.71
N GLY A 157 11.14 4.91 -12.66
CA GLY A 157 11.33 6.36 -12.52
C GLY A 157 12.59 6.87 -13.25
N PRO A 158 12.95 8.15 -13.06
CA PRO A 158 12.22 9.17 -12.30
C PRO A 158 10.96 9.63 -13.03
N GLN A 159 9.83 9.65 -12.32
CA GLN A 159 8.54 10.12 -12.83
C GLN A 159 7.65 10.68 -11.72
N THR A 160 6.71 11.54 -12.11
CA THR A 160 5.58 11.91 -11.24
C THR A 160 4.50 10.85 -11.35
N ARG A 161 4.22 10.16 -10.25
CA ARG A 161 3.24 9.08 -10.17
C ARG A 161 1.99 9.52 -9.43
N HIS A 162 0.96 8.69 -9.55
CA HIS A 162 -0.36 8.94 -9.00
C HIS A 162 -0.89 7.68 -8.31
N VAL A 163 -1.34 7.85 -7.07
CA VAL A 163 -2.02 6.83 -6.30
C VAL A 163 -3.44 7.32 -6.04
N TYR A 164 -4.43 6.61 -6.59
CA TYR A 164 -5.83 6.85 -6.28
C TYR A 164 -6.10 6.41 -4.84
N VAL A 165 -6.76 7.26 -4.07
CA VAL A 165 -7.13 6.99 -2.68
C VAL A 165 -8.63 7.17 -2.53
N GLN A 166 -9.29 6.14 -2.02
CA GLN A 166 -10.71 6.18 -1.69
C GLN A 166 -10.89 5.85 -0.21
N VAL A 167 -11.61 6.71 0.50
CA VAL A 167 -11.96 6.52 1.90
C VAL A 167 -13.46 6.24 1.97
N MET A 168 -13.86 5.14 2.60
CA MET A 168 -15.27 4.76 2.72
C MET A 168 -15.58 4.25 4.13
N GLY A 169 -16.75 4.60 4.65
CA GLY A 169 -17.19 4.16 5.97
C GLY A 169 -18.34 4.98 6.53
N VAL A 170 -18.63 4.79 7.81
CA VAL A 170 -19.67 5.53 8.55
C VAL A 170 -19.05 6.57 9.47
#